data_AF-A0A371J936-F1
#
_entry.id   AF-A0A371J936-F1
#
_cell.length_a   1.000
_cell.length_b   1.000
_cell.length_c   1.000
_cell.angle_alpha   90.00
_cell.angle_beta   90.00
_cell.angle_gamma   90.00
#
_symmetry.space_group_name_H-M   'P 1'
#
loop_
_entity.id
_entity.type
_entity.pdbx_description
1 polymer ?
#
loop_
_entity_poly.entity_id
_entity_poly.type
_entity_poly.pdbx_seq_one_letter_code
_entity_poly.pdbx_strand_id
1 'polypeptide(L)' 'DIKERGRSIDSIITQYKNTVKPMHEQFIEPSKKYADIIIPRGGENLTALNILKEHLHLVLNQNQDILFPQK' A
#
# COMPACT_ATOMS: atom_id res chain seq x y z
N ASP A 1 -8.84 -18.83 -5.13
CA ASP A 1 -7.79 -19.12 -4.12
C ASP A 1 -7.95 -20.38 -3.24
N ILE A 2 -9.13 -20.87 -2.82
CA ILE A 2 -9.22 -22.26 -2.27
C ILE A 2 -9.27 -23.30 -3.40
N LYS A 3 -10.03 -22.98 -4.47
CA LYS A 3 -10.18 -23.84 -5.66
C LYS A 3 -9.04 -23.72 -6.69
N GLU A 4 -8.25 -22.65 -6.68
CA GLU A 4 -7.25 -22.38 -7.75
C GLU A 4 -5.84 -22.84 -7.43
N ARG A 5 -5.52 -23.14 -6.17
CA ARG A 5 -4.18 -23.56 -5.74
C ARG A 5 -4.15 -24.83 -4.87
N GLY A 6 -5.29 -25.51 -4.70
CA GLY A 6 -5.37 -26.78 -3.99
C GLY A 6 -4.99 -26.72 -2.50
N ARG A 7 -5.12 -25.55 -1.86
CA ARG A 7 -4.78 -25.40 -0.43
C ARG A 7 -5.99 -25.66 0.46
N SER A 8 -5.80 -26.47 1.51
CA SER A 8 -6.80 -26.63 2.57
C SER A 8 -6.82 -25.39 3.47
N ILE A 9 -7.97 -25.12 4.08
CA ILE A 9 -8.15 -24.02 5.04
C ILE A 9 -7.13 -24.14 6.19
N ASP A 10 -6.90 -25.35 6.68
CA ASP A 10 -5.94 -25.61 7.77
C ASP A 10 -4.50 -25.26 7.40
N SER A 11 -4.10 -25.52 6.15
CA SER A 11 -2.77 -25.15 5.64
C SER A 11 -2.59 -23.63 5.59
N ILE A 12 -3.64 -22.89 5.20
CA ILE A 12 -3.63 -21.43 5.15
C ILE A 12 -3.50 -20.83 6.55
N ILE A 13 -4.30 -21.34 7.51
CA ILE A 13 -4.26 -20.88 8.90
C ILE A 13 -2.88 -21.16 9.52
N THR A 14 -2.35 -22.36 9.29
CA THR A 14 -1.04 -22.76 9.82
C THR A 14 0.08 -21.89 9.26
N GLN A 15 0.08 -21.64 7.95
CA GLN A 15 1.06 -20.75 7.33
C GLN A 15 0.95 -19.32 7.88
N TYR A 16 -0.27 -18.77 7.94
CA TYR A 16 -0.46 -17.40 8.43
C TYR A 16 0.06 -17.22 9.86
N LYS A 17 -0.26 -18.17 10.75
CA LYS A 17 0.15 -18.11 12.16
C LYS A 17 1.66 -18.28 12.35
N ASN A 18 2.28 -19.19 11.61
CA ASN A 18 3.67 -19.58 11.86
C ASN A 18 4.70 -18.75 11.09
N THR A 19 4.32 -18.14 9.96
CA THR A 19 5.27 -17.39 9.14
C THR A 19 4.81 -15.95 8.92
N VAL A 20 3.60 -15.73 8.40
CA VAL A 20 3.19 -14.39 7.96
C VAL A 20 3.02 -13.43 9.14
N LYS A 21 2.31 -13.84 10.19
CA LYS A 21 2.02 -12.98 11.34
C LYS A 21 3.28 -12.60 12.13
N PRO A 22 4.18 -13.52 12.52
CA PRO A 22 5.41 -13.16 13.24
C PRO A 22 6.29 -12.22 12.42
N MET A 23 6.43 -12.46 11.11
CA MET A 23 7.22 -11.61 10.23
C MET A 23 6.59 -10.21 10.07
N HIS A 24 5.27 -10.13 10.00
CA HIS A 24 4.58 -8.84 9.99
C HIS A 24 4.83 -8.07 11.28
N GLU A 25 4.62 -8.68 12.44
CA GLU A 25 4.79 -8.02 13.74
C GLU A 25 6.23 -7.60 14.01
N GLN A 26 7.20 -8.43 13.62
CA GLN A 26 8.62 -8.17 13.89
C GLN A 26 9.24 -7.16 12.91
N PHE A 27 8.82 -7.14 11.64
CA PHE A 27 9.52 -6.38 10.60
C PHE A 27 8.66 -5.36 9.84
N ILE A 28 7.37 -5.66 9.61
CA ILE A 28 6.50 -4.78 8.81
C ILE A 28 5.80 -3.74 9.69
N GLU A 29 5.20 -4.14 10.81
CA GLU A 29 4.49 -3.23 11.71
C GLU A 29 5.40 -2.11 12.25
N PRO A 30 6.67 -2.36 12.65
CA PRO A 30 7.56 -1.28 13.09
C PRO A 30 7.91 -0.28 12.00
N SER A 31 7.82 -0.64 10.71
CA SER A 31 8.09 0.27 9.59
C SER A 31 7.06 1.41 9.50
N LYS A 32 5.85 1.19 10.03
CA LYS A 32 4.74 2.17 10.02
C LYS A 32 5.11 3.49 10.68
N LYS A 33 6.02 3.48 11.66
CA LYS A 33 6.46 4.69 12.37
C LYS A 33 7.24 5.68 11.50
N TYR A 34 7.70 5.25 10.33
CA TYR A 34 8.44 6.07 9.38
C TYR A 34 7.55 6.62 8.25
N ALA A 35 6.26 6.29 8.23
CA ALA A 35 5.36 6.78 7.20
C ALA A 35 4.94 8.23 7.48
N ASP A 36 5.00 9.09 6.46
CA ASP A 36 4.49 10.46 6.53
C ASP A 36 2.96 10.49 6.65
N ILE A 37 2.28 9.55 5.98
CA ILE A 37 0.82 9.45 5.93
C ILE A 37 0.40 7.98 6.07
N ILE A 38 -0.62 7.72 6.88
CA ILE A 38 -1.26 6.41 7.02
C ILE A 38 -2.66 6.47 6.40
N ILE A 39 -2.93 5.58 5.43
CA ILE A 39 -4.25 5.49 4.77
C ILE A 39 -5.02 4.29 5.34
N PRO A 40 -6.08 4.52 6.13
CA PRO A 40 -6.93 3.44 6.63
C PRO A 40 -7.82 2.87 5.52
N ARG A 41 -8.27 1.62 5.69
CA ARG A 41 -9.19 0.89 4.78
C ARG A 41 -8.65 0.62 3.38
N GLY A 42 -7.38 0.92 3.12
CA GLY A 42 -6.68 0.56 1.89
C GLY A 42 -7.44 0.99 0.63
N GLY A 43 -7.65 0.04 -0.29
CA GLY A 43 -8.24 0.28 -1.61
C GLY A 43 -9.70 0.74 -1.63
N GLU A 44 -10.43 0.62 -0.52
CA GLU A 44 -11.80 1.13 -0.42
C GLU A 44 -11.87 2.63 -0.10
N ASN A 45 -10.74 3.23 0.30
CA ASN A 45 -10.69 4.65 0.64
C ASN A 45 -10.47 5.49 -0.63
N LEU A 46 -11.52 5.60 -1.44
CA LEU A 46 -11.50 6.38 -2.69
C LEU A 46 -11.09 7.83 -2.48
N THR A 47 -11.47 8.42 -1.34
CA THR A 47 -11.08 9.78 -0.98
C THR A 47 -9.56 9.91 -0.83
N ALA A 48 -8.92 9.02 -0.08
CA ALA A 48 -7.46 9.04 0.07
C ALA A 48 -6.74 8.77 -1.25
N LEU A 49 -7.27 7.87 -2.08
CA LEU A 49 -6.73 7.60 -3.41
C LEU A 49 -6.77 8.84 -4.32
N ASN A 50 -7.90 9.56 -4.30
CA ASN A 50 -8.03 10.80 -5.07
C ASN A 50 -7.04 11.87 -4.59
N ILE A 51 -6.86 12.04 -3.28
CA ILE A 51 -5.89 12.99 -2.73
C ILE A 51 -4.47 12.66 -3.21
N LEU A 52 -4.06 11.39 -3.16
CA LEU A 52 -2.76 10.95 -3.66
C LEU A 52 -2.61 11.20 -5.16
N LYS A 53 -3.65 10.90 -5.94
CA LYS A 53 -3.65 11.10 -7.40
C LYS A 53 -3.48 12.58 -7.75
N GLU A 54 -4.24 13.47 -7.11
CA GLU A 54 -4.13 14.91 -7.34
C GLU A 54 -2.76 15.44 -6.88
N HIS A 55 -2.23 14.96 -5.76
CA HIS A 55 -0.88 15.33 -5.33
C HIS A 55 0.18 14.92 -6.36
N LEU A 56 0.09 13.71 -6.93
CA LEU A 56 0.98 13.27 -8.00
C LEU A 56 0.84 14.16 -9.25
N HIS A 57 -0.38 14.52 -9.66
CA HIS A 57 -0.59 15.44 -10.78
C HIS A 57 0.06 16.81 -10.53
N LEU A 58 -0.07 17.36 -9.32
CA LEU A 58 0.58 18.62 -8.96
C LEU A 58 2.10 18.52 -9.08
N VAL A 59 2.72 17.47 -8.51
CA VAL A 59 4.17 17.28 -8.57
C VAL A 59 4.65 17.07 -10.00
N LEU A 60 3.92 16.31 -10.83
CA LEU A 60 4.29 16.08 -12.22
C LEU A 60 4.16 17.35 -13.07
N ASN A 61 3.11 18.14 -12.87
CA ASN A 61 2.88 19.38 -13.63
C ASN A 61 3.84 20.51 -13.20
N GLN A 62 4.17 20.61 -11.90
CA GLN A 62 5.22 21.52 -11.43
C GLN A 62 6.57 21.27 -12.11
N ASN A 63 6.90 20.00 -12.40
CA ASN A 63 8.11 19.66 -13.13
C ASN A 63 8.04 20.00 -14.63
N GLN A 64 6.86 20.07 -15.23
CA GLN A 64 6.69 20.55 -16.61
C GLN A 64 6.90 22.06 -16.72
N ASP A 65 6.41 22.84 -15.74
CA ASP A 65 6.61 24.29 -15.72
C ASP A 65 8.09 24.68 -15.52
N ILE A 66 8.87 23.86 -14.80
CA ILE A 66 10.32 24.05 -14.63
C ILE A 66 11.10 23.67 -15.89
N LEU A 67 10.69 22.60 -16.59
CA LEU A 67 11.41 22.08 -17.76
C LEU A 67 11.05 22.80 -19.07
N PHE A 68 9.82 23.30 -19.16
CA PHE A 68 9.28 24.07 -20.28
C PHE A 68 8.48 25.26 -19.75
N PRO A 69 9.15 26.34 -19.31
CA PRO A 69 8.44 27.56 -18.94
C PRO A 69 7.67 28.06 -20.17
N GLN A 70 6.35 28.09 -20.06
CA GLN A 70 5.49 28.63 -21.10
C GLN A 70 5.86 30.11 -21.29
N LYS A 71 6.29 30.44 -22.51
CA LYS A 71 6.63 31.80 -22.94
C LYS A 71 5.49 32.79 -22.73
#